data_AF-A0AAE0QZD0-F1
#
_entry.id   AF-A0AAE0QZD0-F1
#
_cell.length_a   1.000
_cell.length_b   1.000
_cell.length_c   1.000
_cell.angle_alpha   90.00
_cell.angle_beta   90.00
_cell.angle_gamma   90.00
#
_symmetry.space_group_name_H-M   'P 1'
#
loop_
_entity.id
_entity.type
_entity.pdbx_description
1 polymer ?
#
loop_
_entity_poly.entity_id
_entity_poly.type
_entity_poly.pdbx_seq_one_letter_code
_entity_poly.pdbx_strand_id
1 'polypeptide(L)'
;MKSEEPEGQKSKACQMEALLYATIFGNVTTIFQQMYANTNRYHEMLNSVRDFLKLYQVPKGLSERVMDYIASTWSMSRGIDTDKVLQICPKDMRADICVHLNRKVFKEHPAFRLASDGCLRALAMEFQTVHCAPGDLIYHAGESVDTLCFVVSGSLEVIQDDEVVAILEWTVICNIRI
;
A
#
# COMPACT_ATOMS: atom_id res chain seq x y z
N MET A 1 -9.95 33.22 -63.58
CA MET A 1 -8.85 32.26 -63.47
C MET A 1 -9.07 31.45 -62.20
N LYS A 2 -9.60 30.23 -62.32
CA LYS A 2 -9.69 29.29 -61.21
C LYS A 2 -8.33 28.60 -61.17
N SER A 3 -7.46 29.04 -60.27
CA SER A 3 -6.15 28.42 -60.06
C SER A 3 -6.38 27.01 -59.51
N GLU A 4 -6.28 26.00 -60.37
CA GLU A 4 -6.23 24.60 -59.97
C GLU A 4 -4.94 24.35 -59.18
N GLU A 5 -5.07 24.15 -57.86
CA GLU A 5 -3.97 23.62 -57.04
C GLU A 5 -3.58 22.22 -57.53
N PRO A 6 -2.28 21.93 -57.69
CA PRO A 6 -1.82 20.66 -58.23
C PRO A 6 -2.25 19.51 -57.31
N GLU A 7 -2.83 18.44 -57.85
CA GLU A 7 -3.37 17.29 -57.09
C GLU A 7 -2.37 16.68 -56.09
N GLY A 8 -1.06 16.77 -56.38
CA GLY A 8 0.01 16.36 -55.47
C GLY A 8 0.12 17.20 -54.18
N GLN A 9 -0.33 18.45 -54.18
CA GLN A 9 -0.38 19.33 -53.01
C GLN A 9 -1.53 18.94 -52.06
N LYS A 10 -2.69 18.56 -52.62
CA LYS A 10 -3.87 18.11 -51.88
C LYS A 10 -3.63 16.77 -51.18
N SER A 11 -2.95 15.84 -51.87
CA SER A 11 -2.56 14.54 -51.29
C SER A 11 -1.58 14.69 -50.11
N LYS A 12 -0.61 15.61 -50.21
CA LYS A 12 0.33 15.91 -49.10
C LYS A 12 -0.37 16.58 -47.91
N ALA A 13 -1.31 17.49 -48.15
CA ALA A 13 -2.10 18.11 -47.08
C ALA A 13 -2.92 17.07 -46.31
N CYS A 14 -3.62 16.18 -47.01
CA CYS A 14 -4.38 15.08 -46.40
C CYS A 14 -3.50 14.12 -45.57
N GLN A 15 -2.28 13.83 -46.02
CA GLN A 15 -1.33 13.00 -45.26
C GLN A 15 -0.85 13.70 -43.98
N MET A 16 -0.57 15.00 -44.04
CA MET A 16 -0.19 15.78 -42.86
C MET A 16 -1.34 15.88 -41.85
N GLU A 17 -2.57 16.09 -42.32
CA GLU A 17 -3.77 16.09 -41.47
C GLU A 17 -3.95 14.74 -40.76
N ALA A 18 -3.86 13.63 -41.50
CA ALA A 18 -3.96 12.29 -40.92
C ALA A 18 -2.89 12.04 -39.86
N LEU A 19 -1.65 12.48 -40.09
CA LEU A 19 -0.55 12.33 -39.13
C LEU A 19 -0.76 13.18 -37.86
N LEU A 20 -1.27 14.41 -38.01
CA LEU A 20 -1.61 15.27 -36.88
C LEU A 20 -2.73 14.65 -36.04
N TYR A 21 -3.80 14.16 -36.67
CA TYR A 21 -4.88 13.45 -35.97
C TYR A 21 -4.38 12.20 -35.25
N ALA A 22 -3.58 11.37 -35.91
CA ALA A 22 -2.99 10.18 -35.30
C ALA A 22 -2.13 10.51 -34.08
N THR A 23 -1.32 11.58 -34.15
CA THR A 23 -0.47 12.04 -33.05
C THR A 23 -1.30 12.55 -31.87
N ILE A 24 -2.30 13.39 -32.14
CA ILE A 24 -3.21 13.91 -31.10
C ILE A 24 -3.92 12.75 -30.41
N PHE A 25 -4.47 11.81 -31.18
CA PHE A 25 -5.17 10.65 -30.65
C PHE A 25 -4.23 9.74 -29.83
N GLY A 26 -3.01 9.52 -30.31
CA GLY A 26 -1.99 8.76 -29.58
C GLY A 26 -1.61 9.40 -28.24
N ASN A 27 -1.45 10.72 -28.22
CA ASN A 27 -1.16 11.48 -26.99
C ASN A 27 -2.33 11.41 -26.00
N VAL A 28 -3.57 11.60 -26.47
CA VAL A 28 -4.77 11.48 -25.64
C VAL A 28 -4.87 10.07 -25.05
N THR A 29 -4.68 9.04 -25.88
CA THR A 29 -4.68 7.64 -25.42
C THR A 29 -3.61 7.39 -24.35
N THR A 30 -2.40 7.93 -24.54
CA THR A 30 -1.31 7.81 -23.57
C THR A 30 -1.65 8.49 -22.25
N ILE A 31 -2.25 9.68 -22.29
CA ILE A 31 -2.71 10.39 -21.08
C ILE A 31 -3.76 9.56 -20.35
N PHE A 32 -4.76 9.03 -21.07
CA PHE A 32 -5.77 8.15 -20.47
C PHE A 32 -5.15 6.92 -19.81
N GLN A 33 -4.21 6.25 -20.49
CA GLN A 33 -3.51 5.08 -19.94
C GLN A 33 -2.71 5.44 -18.67
N GLN A 34 -2.03 6.58 -18.66
CA GLN A 34 -1.28 7.04 -17.49
C GLN A 34 -2.19 7.39 -16.32
N MET A 35 -3.33 8.03 -16.58
CA MET A 35 -4.32 8.37 -15.54
C MET A 35 -4.86 7.12 -14.82
N TYR A 36 -5.11 6.04 -15.56
CA TYR A 36 -5.65 4.80 -15.01
C TYR A 36 -4.60 3.73 -14.67
N ALA A 37 -3.31 4.02 -14.85
CA ALA A 37 -2.24 3.04 -14.68
C ALA A 37 -2.26 2.39 -13.29
N ASN A 38 -2.48 3.18 -12.22
CA ASN A 38 -2.49 2.65 -10.85
C ASN A 38 -3.71 1.76 -10.58
N THR A 39 -4.90 2.20 -11.02
CA THR A 39 -6.15 1.44 -10.88
C THR A 39 -6.11 0.15 -11.68
N ASN A 40 -5.55 0.17 -12.90
CA ASN A 40 -5.41 -1.02 -13.73
C ASN A 40 -4.47 -2.04 -13.08
N ARG A 41 -3.31 -1.60 -12.57
CA ARG A 41 -2.38 -2.48 -11.82
C ARG A 41 -3.05 -3.13 -10.62
N TYR A 42 -3.86 -2.37 -9.87
CA TYR A 42 -4.63 -2.91 -8.76
C TYR A 42 -5.62 -4.00 -9.19
N HIS A 43 -6.39 -3.75 -10.26
CA HIS A 43 -7.33 -4.73 -10.78
C HIS A 43 -6.63 -5.98 -11.33
N GLU A 44 -5.50 -5.83 -12.02
CA GLU A 44 -4.67 -6.96 -12.49
C GLU A 44 -4.18 -7.82 -11.32
N MET A 45 -3.66 -7.18 -10.26
CA MET A 45 -3.24 -7.88 -9.04
C MET A 45 -4.42 -8.60 -8.37
N LEU A 46 -5.56 -7.92 -8.18
CA LEU A 46 -6.76 -8.53 -7.59
C LEU A 46 -7.27 -9.73 -8.38
N ASN A 47 -7.26 -9.64 -9.71
CA ASN A 47 -7.67 -10.76 -10.57
C ASN A 47 -6.70 -11.93 -10.41
N SER A 48 -5.39 -11.66 -10.39
CA SER A 48 -4.36 -12.69 -10.18
C SER A 48 -4.54 -13.42 -8.84
N VAL A 49 -4.82 -12.68 -7.77
CA VAL A 49 -5.10 -13.28 -6.46
C VAL A 49 -6.39 -14.09 -6.49
N ARG A 50 -7.46 -13.57 -7.09
CA ARG A 50 -8.73 -14.29 -7.21
C ARG A 50 -8.55 -15.60 -7.97
N ASP A 51 -7.79 -15.58 -9.06
CA ASP A 51 -7.52 -16.76 -9.87
C ASP A 51 -6.66 -17.76 -9.10
N PHE A 52 -5.67 -17.30 -8.32
CA PHE A 52 -4.90 -18.14 -7.39
C PHE A 52 -5.82 -18.83 -6.37
N LEU A 53 -6.69 -18.09 -5.68
CA LEU A 53 -7.59 -18.65 -4.67
C LEU A 53 -8.54 -19.70 -5.27
N LYS A 54 -9.05 -19.45 -6.48
CA LYS A 54 -9.88 -20.40 -7.22
C LYS A 54 -9.11 -21.65 -7.65
N LEU A 55 -7.90 -21.47 -8.19
CA LEU A 55 -7.06 -22.56 -8.67
C LEU A 55 -6.76 -23.58 -7.57
N TYR A 56 -6.45 -23.08 -6.37
CA TYR A 56 -6.14 -23.92 -5.21
C TYR A 56 -7.37 -24.29 -4.36
N GLN A 57 -8.58 -23.98 -4.83
CA GLN A 57 -9.85 -24.31 -4.15
C GLN A 57 -9.88 -23.84 -2.68
N VAL A 58 -9.37 -22.64 -2.43
CA VAL A 58 -9.35 -22.06 -1.09
C VAL A 58 -10.80 -21.87 -0.59
N PRO A 59 -11.11 -22.23 0.67
CA PRO A 59 -12.46 -22.08 1.21
C PRO A 59 -13.00 -20.66 1.05
N LYS A 60 -14.31 -20.53 0.79
CA LYS A 60 -14.94 -19.25 0.48
C LYS A 60 -14.71 -18.20 1.57
N GLY A 61 -14.84 -18.58 2.85
CA GLY A 61 -14.63 -17.66 3.97
C GLY A 61 -13.19 -17.12 4.04
N LEU A 62 -12.18 -17.96 3.79
CA LEU A 62 -10.79 -17.51 3.75
C LEU A 62 -10.53 -16.64 2.52
N SER A 63 -11.12 -16.99 1.38
CA SER A 63 -10.99 -16.23 0.14
C SER A 63 -11.57 -14.82 0.27
N GLU A 64 -12.74 -14.68 0.88
CA GLU A 64 -13.38 -13.38 1.16
C GLU A 64 -12.50 -12.52 2.08
N ARG A 65 -12.00 -13.10 3.18
CA ARG A 65 -11.06 -12.42 4.09
C ARG A 65 -9.80 -11.91 3.39
N VAL A 66 -9.18 -12.73 2.53
CA VAL A 66 -7.98 -12.32 1.76
C VAL A 66 -8.30 -11.16 0.83
N MET A 67 -9.45 -11.20 0.15
CA MET A 67 -9.86 -10.13 -0.77
C MET A 67 -10.14 -8.81 -0.02
N ASP A 68 -10.81 -8.89 1.14
CA ASP A 68 -11.09 -7.73 1.98
C ASP A 68 -9.81 -7.12 2.58
N TYR A 69 -8.86 -7.96 2.99
CA TYR A 69 -7.54 -7.51 3.43
C TYR A 69 -6.79 -6.73 2.33
N ILE A 70 -6.79 -7.25 1.10
CA ILE A 70 -6.10 -6.57 -0.02
C ILE A 70 -6.82 -5.27 -0.37
N ALA A 71 -8.16 -5.25 -0.38
CA ALA A 71 -8.93 -4.06 -0.68
C ALA A 71 -8.75 -2.96 0.37
N SER A 72 -8.79 -3.31 1.66
CA SER A 72 -8.55 -2.38 2.76
C SER A 72 -7.11 -1.85 2.73
N THR A 73 -6.12 -2.72 2.55
CA THR A 73 -4.71 -2.32 2.44
C THR A 73 -4.49 -1.36 1.26
N TRP A 74 -5.08 -1.63 0.09
CA TRP A 74 -4.99 -0.74 -1.07
C TRP A 74 -5.64 0.62 -0.82
N SER A 75 -6.80 0.65 -0.15
CA SER A 75 -7.47 1.91 0.18
C SER A 75 -6.59 2.82 1.05
N MET A 76 -5.76 2.23 1.91
CA MET A 76 -4.84 2.91 2.81
C MET A 76 -3.54 3.33 2.10
N SER A 77 -2.84 2.37 1.46
CA SER A 77 -1.52 2.61 0.87
C SER A 77 -1.59 3.27 -0.51
N ARG A 78 -2.75 3.22 -1.17
CA ARG A 78 -2.98 3.68 -2.57
C ARG A 78 -2.01 3.04 -3.57
N GLY A 79 -1.50 1.85 -3.25
CA GLY A 79 -0.53 1.14 -4.09
C GLY A 79 0.92 1.60 -3.93
N ILE A 80 1.21 2.40 -2.91
CA ILE A 80 2.58 2.78 -2.58
C ILE A 80 3.23 1.63 -1.83
N ASP A 81 4.27 1.05 -2.43
CA ASP A 81 5.18 0.11 -1.78
C ASP A 81 6.22 0.91 -0.99
N THR A 82 5.96 1.08 0.31
CA THR A 82 6.78 1.92 1.19
C THR A 82 8.23 1.46 1.22
N ASP A 83 8.49 0.15 1.25
CA ASP A 83 9.86 -0.38 1.30
C ASP A 83 10.62 -0.06 0.02
N LYS A 84 10.00 -0.22 -1.15
CA LYS A 84 10.62 0.19 -2.42
C LYS A 84 10.92 1.69 -2.45
N VAL A 85 10.02 2.53 -1.95
CA VAL A 85 10.25 3.98 -1.90
C VAL A 85 11.42 4.32 -0.97
N LEU A 86 11.47 3.70 0.22
CA LEU A 86 12.54 3.92 1.18
C LEU A 86 13.91 3.44 0.67
N GLN A 87 13.95 2.40 -0.17
CA GLN A 87 15.19 1.91 -0.79
C GLN A 87 15.82 2.89 -1.79
N ILE A 88 15.04 3.81 -2.37
CA ILE A 88 15.56 4.86 -3.26
C ILE A 88 16.35 5.91 -2.46
N CYS A 89 15.97 6.12 -1.19
CA CYS A 89 16.59 7.14 -0.35
C CYS A 89 17.93 6.66 0.24
N PRO A 90 18.94 7.55 0.34
CA PRO A 90 20.14 7.31 1.13
C PRO A 90 19.80 6.97 2.59
N LYS A 91 20.69 6.21 3.25
CA LYS A 91 20.47 5.71 4.63
C LYS A 91 20.03 6.80 5.62
N ASP A 92 20.63 7.99 5.50
CA ASP A 92 20.35 9.10 6.41
C ASP A 92 18.90 9.62 6.24
N MET A 93 18.51 9.96 5.00
CA MET A 93 17.14 10.38 4.67
C MET A 93 16.11 9.30 5.01
N ARG A 94 16.43 8.04 4.75
CA ARG A 94 15.56 6.91 5.09
C ARG A 94 15.28 6.86 6.59
N ALA A 95 16.30 7.04 7.43
CA ALA A 95 16.11 7.08 8.88
C ALA A 95 15.21 8.25 9.31
N ASP A 96 15.39 9.44 8.73
CA ASP A 96 14.52 10.60 9.00
C ASP A 96 13.05 10.34 8.62
N ILE A 97 12.83 9.74 7.46
CA ILE A 97 11.49 9.37 7.00
C ILE A 97 10.89 8.33 7.95
N CYS A 98 11.63 7.28 8.32
CA CYS A 98 11.15 6.25 9.24
C CYS A 98 10.80 6.84 10.61
N VAL A 99 11.60 7.77 11.15
CA VAL A 99 11.28 8.47 12.40
C VAL A 99 9.98 9.26 12.25
N HIS A 100 9.78 9.92 11.11
CA HIS A 100 8.54 10.65 10.84
C HIS A 100 7.32 9.73 10.72
N LEU A 101 7.43 8.58 10.05
CA LEU A 101 6.35 7.62 9.91
C LEU A 101 5.92 7.08 11.28
N ASN A 102 6.89 6.77 12.15
CA ASN A 102 6.67 6.23 13.50
C ASN A 102 6.50 7.32 14.58
N ARG A 103 6.39 8.61 14.19
CA ARG A 103 6.42 9.74 15.13
C ARG A 103 5.36 9.69 16.23
N LYS A 104 4.18 9.11 15.93
CA LYS A 104 3.10 8.97 16.91
C LYS A 104 3.55 8.07 18.07
N VAL A 105 4.18 6.94 17.75
CA VAL A 105 4.72 6.03 18.77
C VAL A 105 5.86 6.70 19.54
N PHE A 106 6.83 7.29 18.84
CA PHE A 106 7.99 7.86 19.51
C PHE A 106 7.70 9.09 20.37
N LYS A 107 6.70 9.91 20.00
CA LYS A 107 6.35 11.12 20.76
C LYS A 107 5.37 10.86 21.89
N GLU A 108 4.44 9.93 21.71
CA GLU A 108 3.30 9.80 22.60
C GLU A 108 3.47 8.62 23.57
N HIS A 109 4.29 7.62 23.23
CA HIS A 109 4.51 6.47 24.08
C HIS A 109 5.61 6.74 25.15
N PRO A 110 5.35 6.52 26.46
CA PRO A 110 6.30 6.82 27.54
C PRO A 110 7.66 6.13 27.42
N ALA A 111 7.70 4.94 26.82
CA ALA A 111 8.92 4.15 26.64
C ALA A 111 10.03 4.87 25.85
N PHE A 112 9.67 5.82 24.97
CA PHE A 112 10.63 6.52 24.11
C PHE A 112 10.95 7.94 24.58
N ARG A 113 10.38 8.39 25.70
CA ARG A 113 10.53 9.77 26.20
C ARG A 113 11.98 10.19 26.46
N LEU A 114 12.84 9.23 26.83
CA LEU A 114 14.26 9.46 27.13
C LEU A 114 15.18 8.91 26.04
N ALA A 115 14.64 8.41 24.93
CA ALA A 115 15.45 7.89 23.83
C ALA A 115 16.18 9.03 23.12
N SER A 116 17.47 8.84 22.84
CA SER A 116 18.24 9.80 22.04
C SER A 116 17.84 9.74 20.57
N ASP A 117 18.10 10.80 19.81
CA ASP A 117 17.81 10.83 18.36
C ASP A 117 18.49 9.69 17.61
N GLY A 118 19.73 9.34 17.98
CA GLY A 118 20.43 8.19 17.40
C GLY A 118 19.74 6.85 17.68
N CYS A 119 19.18 6.68 18.88
CA CYS A 119 18.40 5.50 19.25
C CYS A 119 17.07 5.45 18.48
N LEU A 120 16.35 6.57 18.40
CA LEU A 120 15.10 6.66 17.63
C LEU A 120 15.32 6.36 16.15
N ARG A 121 16.40 6.88 15.54
CA ARG A 121 16.78 6.56 14.15
C ARG A 121 17.04 5.07 13.97
N ALA A 122 17.78 4.45 14.89
CA ALA A 122 18.06 3.02 14.82
C ALA A 122 16.79 2.17 14.98
N LEU A 123 15.92 2.51 15.93
CA LEU A 123 14.64 1.81 16.15
C LEU A 123 13.69 1.99 14.96
N ALA A 124 13.56 3.21 14.44
CA ALA A 124 12.66 3.51 13.34
C ALA A 124 12.94 2.69 12.09
N MET A 125 14.21 2.37 11.86
CA MET A 125 14.67 1.56 10.73
C MET A 125 14.24 0.09 10.84
N GLU A 126 14.00 -0.42 12.04
CA GLU A 126 13.57 -1.79 12.31
C GLU A 126 12.05 -1.91 12.51
N PHE A 127 11.36 -0.78 12.73
CA PHE A 127 9.90 -0.76 12.91
C PHE A 127 9.18 -1.04 11.60
N GLN A 128 8.23 -1.98 11.65
CA GLN A 128 7.32 -2.29 10.55
C GLN A 128 5.89 -1.88 10.93
N THR A 129 5.23 -1.14 10.05
CA THR A 129 3.81 -0.82 10.22
C THR A 129 2.98 -1.92 9.57
N VAL A 130 2.21 -2.64 10.38
CA VAL A 130 1.31 -3.71 9.92
C VAL A 130 -0.14 -3.23 10.02
N HIS A 131 -0.93 -3.58 9.02
CA HIS A 131 -2.37 -3.35 9.00
C HIS A 131 -3.08 -4.69 9.16
N CYS A 132 -4.13 -4.71 9.98
CA CYS A 132 -4.96 -5.89 10.20
C CYS A 132 -6.42 -5.53 9.91
N ALA A 133 -7.18 -6.45 9.31
CA ALA A 133 -8.61 -6.25 9.12
C ALA A 133 -9.36 -6.59 10.44
N PRO A 134 -10.54 -5.99 10.68
CA PRO A 134 -11.36 -6.37 11.83
C PRO A 134 -11.66 -7.87 11.84
N GLY A 135 -11.46 -8.52 12.98
CA GLY A 135 -11.64 -9.97 13.13
C GLY A 135 -10.44 -10.84 12.73
N ASP A 136 -9.35 -10.25 12.24
CA ASP A 136 -8.09 -10.97 12.10
C ASP A 136 -7.41 -11.16 13.46
N LEU A 137 -6.99 -12.39 13.74
CA LEU A 137 -6.16 -12.72 14.89
C LEU A 137 -4.70 -12.43 14.54
N ILE A 138 -4.05 -11.58 15.34
CA ILE A 138 -2.64 -11.24 15.14
C ILE A 138 -1.74 -12.34 15.69
N TYR A 139 -2.11 -12.92 16.84
CA TYR A 139 -1.40 -14.01 17.48
C TYR A 139 -2.39 -15.10 17.89
N HIS A 140 -1.95 -16.34 17.78
CA HIS A 140 -2.72 -17.49 18.24
C HIS A 140 -2.28 -17.94 19.63
N ALA A 141 -3.22 -18.43 20.44
CA ALA A 141 -2.88 -19.04 21.72
C ALA A 141 -1.91 -20.22 21.53
N GLY A 142 -0.83 -20.22 22.30
CA GLY A 142 0.29 -21.17 22.19
C GLY A 142 1.38 -20.79 21.16
N GLU A 143 1.24 -19.66 20.44
CA GLU A 143 2.28 -19.17 19.53
C GLU A 143 3.40 -18.46 20.28
N SER A 144 4.66 -18.70 19.89
CA SER A 144 5.80 -17.96 20.43
C SER A 144 5.81 -16.53 19.87
N VAL A 145 5.72 -15.54 20.76
CA VAL A 145 5.73 -14.13 20.37
C VAL A 145 7.13 -13.54 20.48
N ASP A 146 7.79 -13.39 19.34
CA ASP A 146 9.15 -12.82 19.24
C ASP A 146 9.16 -11.34 18.86
N THR A 147 7.97 -10.73 18.71
CA THR A 147 7.80 -9.37 18.23
C THR A 147 7.03 -8.50 19.23
N LEU A 148 7.44 -7.24 19.33
CA LEU A 148 6.77 -6.23 20.14
C LEU A 148 5.94 -5.32 19.23
N CYS A 149 4.66 -5.16 19.54
CA CYS A 149 3.77 -4.32 18.75
C CYS A 149 3.27 -3.11 19.56
N PHE A 150 3.02 -2.01 18.85
CA PHE A 150 2.41 -0.80 19.38
C PHE A 150 1.12 -0.52 18.61
N VAL A 151 -0.01 -0.36 19.31
CA VAL A 151 -1.28 -0.02 18.69
C VAL A 151 -1.32 1.48 18.37
N VAL A 152 -1.22 1.82 17.08
CA VAL A 152 -1.17 3.22 16.58
C VAL A 152 -2.53 3.71 16.07
N SER A 153 -3.50 2.83 15.86
CA SER A 153 -4.87 3.19 15.51
C SER A 153 -5.77 1.97 15.66
N GLY A 154 -6.98 2.16 16.20
CA GLY A 154 -7.91 1.07 16.48
C GLY A 154 -7.70 0.47 17.88
N SER A 155 -8.30 -0.69 18.08
CA SER A 155 -8.23 -1.48 19.31
C SER A 155 -8.03 -2.95 18.98
N LEU A 156 -7.44 -3.69 19.92
CA LEU A 156 -7.27 -5.14 19.86
C LEU A 156 -7.98 -5.79 21.05
N GLU A 157 -8.57 -6.95 20.81
CA GLU A 157 -9.16 -7.77 21.87
C GLU A 157 -8.19 -8.89 22.20
N VAL A 158 -7.91 -9.07 23.50
CA VAL A 158 -7.18 -10.23 24.01
C VAL A 158 -8.21 -11.24 24.47
N ILE A 159 -8.22 -12.40 23.82
CA ILE A 159 -9.16 -13.48 24.08
C ILE A 159 -8.41 -14.64 24.74
N GLN A 160 -8.91 -15.10 25.87
CA GLN A 160 -8.40 -16.27 26.60
C GLN A 160 -9.59 -17.13 27.01
N ASP A 161 -9.54 -18.42 26.71
CA ASP A 161 -10.62 -19.38 27.01
C ASP A 161 -12.01 -18.93 26.49
N ASP A 162 -12.07 -18.43 25.25
CA ASP A 162 -13.26 -17.87 24.58
C ASP A 162 -13.87 -16.62 25.25
N GLU A 163 -13.18 -16.03 26.23
CA GLU A 163 -13.60 -14.80 26.91
C GLU A 163 -12.64 -13.63 26.63
N VAL A 164 -13.19 -12.42 26.49
CA VAL A 164 -12.39 -11.20 26.30
C VAL A 164 -11.81 -10.77 27.65
N VAL A 165 -10.49 -10.93 27.82
CA VAL A 165 -9.79 -10.61 29.06
C VAL A 165 -9.23 -9.18 29.09
N ALA A 166 -8.97 -8.60 27.92
CA ALA A 166 -8.52 -7.22 27.82
C ALA A 166 -8.86 -6.61 26.46
N ILE A 167 -9.02 -5.28 26.45
CA ILE A 167 -9.07 -4.49 25.22
C ILE A 167 -7.83 -3.59 25.24
N LEU A 168 -6.97 -3.73 24.24
CA LEU A 168 -5.77 -2.94 24.07
C LEU A 168 -6.09 -1.80 23.12
N GLU A 169 -6.06 -0.58 23.64
CA GLU A 169 -6.24 0.63 22.84
C GLU A 169 -4.88 1.31 22.59
N TRP A 170 -4.95 2.52 22.06
CA TRP A 170 -3.82 3.41 21.89
C TRP A 170 -2.99 3.49 23.18
N THR A 171 -1.67 3.34 23.08
CA THR A 171 -0.67 3.42 24.18
C THR A 171 -0.26 2.10 24.84
N VAL A 172 -0.74 0.94 24.41
CA VAL A 172 -0.31 -0.34 25.02
C VAL A 172 0.86 -0.97 24.26
N ILE A 173 1.94 -1.29 25.00
CA ILE A 173 3.01 -2.19 24.54
C ILE A 173 2.47 -3.61 24.57
N CYS A 174 2.33 -4.25 23.41
CA CYS A 174 1.95 -5.64 23.32
C CYS A 174 3.20 -6.52 23.38
N ASN A 175 3.49 -7.09 24.55
CA ASN A 175 4.29 -8.32 24.66
C ASN A 175 3.32 -9.39 25.15
N ILE A 176 2.66 -10.08 24.22
CA ILE A 176 1.71 -11.13 24.58
C ILE A 176 2.54 -12.35 24.98
N ARG A 177 2.73 -12.54 26.28
CA ARG A 177 3.19 -13.80 26.84
C ARG A 177 1.93 -14.54 27.30
N ILE A 178 1.51 -15.54 26.52
CA ILE A 178 0.40 -16.46 26.83
C ILE A 178 0.70 -17.21 28.13
#